data_AF-A0A0C2ZHM9-F1
#
_entry.id   AF-A0A0C2ZHM9-F1
#
_cell.length_a   1.000
_cell.length_b   1.000
_cell.length_c   1.000
_cell.angle_alpha   90.00
_cell.angle_beta   90.00
_cell.angle_gamma   90.00
#
_symmetry.space_group_name_H-M   'P 1'
#
loop_
_entity.id
_entity.type
_entity.pdbx_description
1 polymer ?
#
loop_
_entity_poly.entity_id
_entity_poly.type
_entity_poly.pdbx_seq_one_letter_code
_entity_poly.pdbx_strand_id
1 'polypeptide(L)'
;MLRTLLSAFLLSISLAYGMSVSELNSASKEELMKIKGIGESKAEAIIEYRTKNKFTKLEDITNVKGVGKGLLKVIEEYKSDANSTK
;
A
#
# COMPACT_ATOMS: atom_id res chain seq x y z
N MET A 1 35.61 15.01 -15.23
CA MET A 1 34.73 15.17 -14.06
C MET A 1 33.31 15.58 -14.51
N LEU A 2 32.58 14.68 -15.19
CA LEU A 2 31.20 14.96 -15.66
C LEU A 2 30.26 13.74 -15.52
N ARG A 3 30.69 12.66 -14.85
CA ARG A 3 29.88 11.43 -14.71
C ARG A 3 29.07 11.35 -13.42
N THR A 4 29.17 12.36 -12.55
CA THR A 4 28.50 12.39 -11.24
C THR A 4 27.34 13.38 -11.15
N LEU A 5 26.98 14.09 -12.22
CA LEU A 5 25.91 15.10 -12.22
C LEU A 5 24.54 14.61 -12.72
N LEU A 6 24.43 13.40 -13.28
CA LEU A 6 23.12 12.78 -13.57
C LEU A 6 22.62 11.86 -12.44
N SER A 7 23.49 11.48 -11.50
CA SER A 7 23.19 10.46 -10.48
C SER A 7 22.59 11.03 -9.20
N ALA A 8 22.36 12.35 -9.11
CA ALA A 8 21.90 13.02 -7.90
C ALA A 8 20.51 13.68 -8.04
N PHE A 9 19.79 13.46 -9.14
CA PHE A 9 18.45 14.03 -9.34
C PHE A 9 17.29 13.02 -9.24
N LEU A 10 17.56 11.72 -9.03
CA LEU A 10 16.52 10.70 -8.82
C LEU A 10 16.54 10.07 -7.41
N LEU A 11 17.23 10.69 -6.44
CA LEU A 11 17.27 10.16 -5.07
C LEU A 11 16.46 10.98 -4.05
N SER A 12 15.76 12.05 -4.46
CA SER A 12 15.20 13.02 -3.52
C SER A 12 13.71 13.34 -3.68
N ILE A 13 12.96 12.65 -4.55
CA ILE A 13 11.48 12.75 -4.54
C ILE A 13 10.89 11.38 -4.21
N SER A 14 11.25 10.87 -3.04
CA SER A 14 10.46 9.83 -2.37
C SER A 14 9.54 10.57 -1.38
N LEU A 15 8.58 11.32 -1.92
CA LEU A 15 7.55 11.94 -1.11
C LEU A 15 6.68 10.81 -0.53
N ALA A 16 6.73 10.69 0.78
CA ALA A 16 6.09 9.66 1.58
C ALA A 16 4.56 9.74 1.48
N TYR A 17 3.97 9.08 0.49
CA TYR A 17 2.54 8.88 0.43
C TYR A 17 2.22 7.42 0.76
N GLY A 18 1.44 7.25 1.83
CA GLY A 18 0.80 5.99 2.21
C GLY A 18 -0.04 5.41 1.08
N MET A 19 -0.46 4.15 1.22
CA MET A 19 -1.46 3.58 0.31
C MET A 19 -2.73 4.45 0.32
N SER A 20 -3.23 4.79 -0.85
CA SER A 20 -4.51 5.49 -0.99
C SER A 20 -5.71 4.53 -0.87
N VAL A 21 -6.88 5.09 -0.59
CA VAL A 21 -8.14 4.31 -0.55
C VAL A 21 -8.46 3.69 -1.92
N SER A 22 -8.11 4.37 -3.01
CA SER A 22 -8.31 3.84 -4.37
C SER A 22 -7.45 2.60 -4.61
N GLU A 23 -6.17 2.68 -4.27
CA GLU A 23 -5.24 1.54 -4.34
C GLU A 23 -5.68 0.39 -3.41
N LEU A 24 -6.10 0.68 -2.18
CA LEU A 24 -6.61 -0.36 -1.28
C LEU A 24 -7.84 -1.09 -1.87
N ASN A 25 -8.69 -0.38 -2.62
CA ASN A 25 -9.87 -0.94 -3.26
C ASN A 25 -9.58 -1.71 -4.56
N SER A 26 -8.40 -1.55 -5.18
CA SER A 26 -8.05 -2.15 -6.48
C SER A 26 -6.84 -3.10 -6.46
N ALA A 27 -5.94 -2.96 -5.49
CA ALA A 27 -4.69 -3.71 -5.40
C ALA A 27 -4.91 -5.23 -5.47
N SER A 28 -4.09 -5.95 -6.23
CA SER A 28 -4.13 -7.41 -6.29
C SER A 28 -3.75 -8.05 -4.95
N LYS A 29 -4.00 -9.36 -4.82
CA LYS A 29 -3.57 -10.13 -3.65
C LYS A 29 -2.06 -10.00 -3.44
N GLU A 30 -1.29 -10.09 -4.53
CA GLU A 30 0.17 -9.99 -4.53
C GLU A 30 0.63 -8.59 -4.13
N GLU A 31 -0.04 -7.54 -4.59
CA GLU A 31 0.26 -6.15 -4.22
C GLU A 31 -0.02 -5.89 -2.74
N LEU A 32 -1.13 -6.40 -2.21
CA LEU A 32 -1.44 -6.34 -0.78
C LEU A 32 -0.41 -7.08 0.06
N MET A 33 0.10 -8.22 -0.43
CA MET A 33 1.12 -9.01 0.26
C MET A 33 2.52 -8.37 0.28
N LYS A 34 2.76 -7.32 -0.51
CA LYS A 34 3.99 -6.51 -0.40
C LYS A 34 3.99 -5.65 0.87
N ILE A 35 2.83 -5.40 1.46
CA ILE A 35 2.70 -4.63 2.69
C ILE A 35 3.13 -5.50 3.87
N LYS A 36 4.14 -5.03 4.62
CA LYS A 36 4.68 -5.75 5.78
C LYS A 36 3.56 -6.14 6.75
N GLY A 37 3.46 -7.43 7.07
CA GLY A 37 2.48 -7.95 8.00
C GLY A 37 1.12 -8.33 7.38
N ILE A 38 0.95 -8.13 6.06
CA ILE A 38 -0.15 -8.68 5.27
C ILE A 38 0.36 -9.93 4.55
N GLY A 39 0.00 -11.10 5.09
CA GLY A 39 0.19 -12.38 4.39
C GLY A 39 -1.08 -12.79 3.63
N GLU A 40 -1.03 -13.95 2.99
CA GLU A 40 -2.11 -14.52 2.18
C GLU A 40 -3.50 -14.40 2.82
N SER A 41 -3.69 -14.90 4.04
CA SER A 41 -5.00 -14.88 4.70
C SER A 41 -5.55 -13.47 4.95
N LYS A 42 -4.67 -12.49 5.18
CA LYS A 42 -5.09 -11.10 5.39
C LYS A 42 -5.41 -10.42 4.06
N ALA A 43 -4.61 -10.68 3.03
CA ALA A 43 -4.89 -10.17 1.68
C ALA A 43 -6.25 -10.69 1.18
N GLU A 44 -6.55 -11.97 1.40
CA GLU A 44 -7.86 -12.55 1.10
C GLU A 44 -8.98 -11.89 1.89
N ALA A 45 -8.81 -11.69 3.19
CA ALA A 45 -9.81 -11.01 4.03
C ALA A 45 -10.08 -9.57 3.56
N ILE A 46 -9.06 -8.84 3.13
CA ILE A 46 -9.19 -7.48 2.57
C ILE A 46 -9.97 -7.51 1.26
N ILE A 47 -9.65 -8.44 0.37
CA ILE A 47 -10.34 -8.61 -0.93
C ILE A 47 -11.81 -8.99 -0.72
N GLU A 48 -12.08 -9.93 0.19
CA GLU A 48 -13.44 -10.33 0.53
C GLU A 48 -14.23 -9.14 1.10
N TYR A 49 -13.62 -8.38 2.02
CA TYR A 49 -14.24 -7.21 2.61
C TYR A 49 -14.62 -6.19 1.52
N ARG A 50 -13.69 -5.78 0.64
CA ARG A 50 -13.95 -4.77 -0.40
C ARG A 50 -14.89 -5.22 -1.52
N THR A 51 -15.15 -6.52 -1.62
CA THR A 51 -16.16 -7.08 -2.53
C THR A 51 -17.57 -6.83 -1.98
N LYS A 52 -17.73 -6.81 -0.65
CA LYS A 52 -19.01 -6.58 0.04
C LYS A 52 -19.19 -5.13 0.48
N ASN A 53 -18.10 -4.47 0.89
CA ASN A 53 -18.07 -3.14 1.49
C ASN A 53 -16.84 -2.37 0.97
N LYS A 54 -17.02 -1.37 0.11
CA LYS A 54 -15.90 -0.54 -0.35
C LYS A 54 -15.26 0.19 0.83
N PHE A 55 -13.93 0.30 0.83
CA PHE A 55 -13.25 1.20 1.76
C PHE A 55 -13.50 2.64 1.32
N THR A 56 -13.87 3.50 2.26
CA THR A 56 -14.08 4.94 2.02
C THR A 56 -12.97 5.79 2.61
N LYS A 57 -12.28 5.23 3.62
CA LYS A 57 -11.11 5.78 4.30
C LYS A 57 -10.21 4.63 4.76
N LEU A 58 -8.95 4.89 5.08
CA LEU A 58 -8.00 3.82 5.42
C LEU A 58 -8.36 3.12 6.73
N GLU A 59 -8.96 3.83 7.68
CA GLU A 59 -9.35 3.32 9.00
C GLU A 59 -10.36 2.17 8.89
N ASP A 60 -11.14 2.14 7.80
CA ASP A 60 -12.12 1.08 7.52
C ASP A 60 -11.46 -0.30 7.43
N ILE A 61 -10.14 -0.37 7.18
CA ILE A 61 -9.41 -1.64 7.15
C ILE A 61 -9.39 -2.35 8.51
N THR A 62 -9.62 -1.62 9.61
CA THR A 62 -9.74 -2.22 10.94
C THR A 62 -11.04 -3.03 11.12
N ASN A 63 -11.98 -2.93 10.19
CA ASN A 63 -13.18 -3.78 10.15
C ASN A 63 -12.90 -5.14 9.49
N VAL A 64 -11.74 -5.31 8.85
CA VAL A 64 -11.35 -6.59 8.24
C VAL A 64 -10.89 -7.55 9.33
N LYS A 65 -11.46 -8.75 9.36
CA LYS A 65 -11.11 -9.78 10.33
C LYS A 65 -9.60 -10.07 10.30
N GLY A 66 -8.94 -9.94 11.46
CA GLY A 66 -7.49 -10.17 11.58
C GLY A 66 -6.61 -8.98 11.17
N VAL A 67 -7.21 -7.83 10.84
CA VAL A 67 -6.51 -6.56 10.58
C VAL A 67 -6.81 -5.57 11.71
N GLY A 68 -5.79 -5.22 12.49
CA GLY A 68 -5.91 -4.29 13.62
C GLY A 68 -5.21 -2.95 13.38
N LYS A 69 -5.24 -2.08 14.40
CA LYS A 69 -4.63 -0.73 14.37
C LYS A 69 -3.14 -0.72 13.99
N GLY A 70 -2.40 -1.79 14.28
CA GLY A 70 -0.99 -1.91 13.88
C GLY A 70 -0.82 -1.97 12.36
N LEU A 71 -1.73 -2.65 11.65
CA LEU A 71 -1.68 -2.72 10.20
C LEU A 71 -2.19 -1.45 9.53
N LEU A 72 -3.16 -0.75 10.14
CA LEU A 72 -3.56 0.58 9.68
C LEU A 72 -2.36 1.52 9.58
N LYS A 73 -1.55 1.62 10.64
CA LYS A 73 -0.32 2.44 10.62
C LYS A 73 0.66 2.02 9.52
N VAL A 74 0.84 0.72 9.31
CA VAL A 74 1.73 0.23 8.25
C VAL A 74 1.22 0.62 6.87
N ILE A 75 -0.09 0.64 6.64
CA ILE A 75 -0.71 1.01 5.37
C ILE A 75 -0.64 2.53 5.15
N GLU A 76 -0.85 3.32 6.20
CA GLU A 76 -0.64 4.77 6.21
C GLU A 76 0.82 5.15 5.89
N GLU A 77 1.77 4.33 6.33
CA GLU A 77 3.20 4.51 6.06
C GLU A 77 3.69 3.74 4.81
N TYR A 78 2.82 2.95 4.18
CA TYR A 78 3.19 2.10 3.05
C TYR A 78 3.50 2.95 1.84
N LYS A 79 4.73 2.85 1.35
CA LYS A 79 5.15 3.54 0.15
C LYS A 79 4.61 2.76 -1.05
N SER A 80 3.59 3.30 -1.70
CA SER A 80 3.19 2.80 -3.01
C SER A 80 4.37 3.01 -3.97
N ASP A 81 4.96 1.92 -4.46
CA ASP A 81 5.93 1.96 -5.56
C ASP A 81 5.17 2.39 -6.82
N ALA A 82 4.92 3.69 -6.96
CA ALA A 82 4.24 4.32 -8.09
C ALA A 82 5.09 4.28 -9.39
N ASN A 83 5.82 3.18 -9.64
CA ASN A 83 6.68 2.95 -10.79
C ASN A 83 6.77 1.47 -11.23
N SER A 84 5.69 0.68 -11.07
CA SER A 84 5.50 -0.47 -11.97
C SER A 84 4.59 -0.06 -13.12
N THR A 85 5.11 0.88 -13.92
CA THR A 85 4.58 1.30 -15.21
C THR A 85 4.23 0.07 -16.04
N LYS A 86 2.98 -0.01 -16.49
CA LYS A 86 2.63 -0.76 -17.69
C LYS A 86 2.75 0.19 -18.87
#